data_AF-A0A928USV4-F1
#
_entry.id   AF-A0A928USV4-F1
#
_cell.length_a   1.000
_cell.length_b   1.000
_cell.length_c   1.000
_cell.angle_alpha   90.00
_cell.angle_beta   90.00
_cell.angle_gamma   90.00
#
_symmetry.space_group_name_H-M   'P 1'
#
loop_
_entity.id
_entity.type
_entity.pdbx_description
1 polymer ?
#
loop_
_entity_poly.entity_id
_entity_poly.type
_entity_poly.pdbx_seq_one_letter_code
_entity_poly.pdbx_strand_id
1 'polypeptide(L)'
;MRRFLSLIILVLLVAGCGKEQQDDEIYGYEVECNHCTISYLDASQRYVTIHDQRNHWKIEFHNMVIYDLHVTANTSSASGGIIKVHILKNGSRIMSRSDNSSVTTSYNAPSSGSSKQHSTSTLCGAPTQKGGSCQRKVSGGGRCWQHK
;
A
#
# COMPACT_ATOMS: atom_id res chain seq x y z
N MET A 1 -66.94 -17.45 -20.83
CA MET A 1 -65.87 -16.77 -21.60
C MET A 1 -64.63 -16.75 -20.70
N ARG A 2 -63.67 -17.69 -20.85
CA ARG A 2 -62.36 -17.55 -21.56
C ARG A 2 -61.61 -16.25 -21.21
N ARG A 3 -60.30 -16.18 -20.95
CA ARG A 3 -59.17 -17.03 -20.49
C ARG A 3 -57.95 -16.07 -20.58
N PHE A 4 -57.05 -16.10 -19.58
CA PHE A 4 -55.61 -15.77 -19.56
C PHE A 4 -54.98 -14.80 -20.61
N LEU A 5 -54.17 -13.84 -20.13
CA LEU A 5 -52.73 -13.63 -20.45
C LEU A 5 -52.24 -12.34 -19.75
N SER A 6 -51.39 -12.45 -18.72
CA SER A 6 -49.92 -12.29 -18.80
C SER A 6 -49.45 -10.88 -19.16
N LEU A 7 -48.83 -10.18 -18.20
CA LEU A 7 -47.59 -9.43 -18.42
C LEU A 7 -46.88 -9.20 -17.07
N ILE A 8 -45.98 -10.14 -16.81
CA ILE A 8 -44.87 -10.06 -15.86
C ILE A 8 -43.98 -8.91 -16.33
N ILE A 9 -43.87 -7.83 -15.55
CA ILE A 9 -42.74 -6.90 -15.69
C ILE A 9 -41.85 -7.09 -14.47
N LEU A 10 -40.92 -8.02 -14.68
CA LEU A 10 -39.69 -8.25 -13.93
C LEU A 10 -38.90 -6.93 -13.89
N VAL A 11 -38.98 -6.17 -12.79
CA VAL A 11 -38.03 -5.09 -12.54
C VAL A 11 -36.70 -5.74 -12.21
N LEU A 12 -35.89 -5.88 -13.25
CA LEU A 12 -34.53 -6.37 -13.23
C LEU A 12 -33.73 -5.62 -12.16
N LEU A 13 -33.11 -6.43 -11.30
CA LEU A 13 -31.97 -6.11 -10.46
C LEU A 13 -30.97 -5.25 -11.24
N VAL A 14 -30.99 -3.93 -11.01
CA VAL A 14 -29.80 -3.13 -11.22
C VAL A 14 -28.91 -3.37 -10.00
N ALA A 15 -28.39 -4.59 -9.89
CA ALA A 15 -27.13 -4.81 -9.21
C ALA A 15 -26.08 -4.14 -10.08
N GLY A 16 -26.01 -2.82 -9.98
CA GLY A 16 -24.87 -2.06 -10.45
C GLY A 16 -23.69 -2.59 -9.68
N CYS A 17 -22.92 -3.51 -10.29
CA CYS A 17 -21.50 -3.59 -10.04
C CYS A 17 -20.95 -2.22 -10.41
N GLY A 18 -21.00 -1.27 -9.47
CA GLY A 18 -20.07 -0.17 -9.46
C GLY A 18 -18.70 -0.83 -9.47
N LYS A 19 -18.00 -0.76 -10.61
CA LYS A 19 -16.56 -0.97 -10.57
C LYS A 19 -16.07 0.12 -9.62
N GLU A 20 -15.67 -0.28 -8.42
CA GLU A 20 -14.93 0.57 -7.50
C GLU A 20 -13.81 1.20 -8.34
N GLN A 21 -13.89 2.51 -8.52
CA GLN A 21 -12.91 3.27 -9.27
C GLN A 21 -11.62 3.13 -8.45
N GLN A 22 -10.76 2.20 -8.87
CA GLN A 22 -9.47 1.95 -8.25
C GLN A 22 -8.67 3.23 -8.46
N ASP A 23 -8.68 4.08 -7.43
CA ASP A 23 -7.92 5.32 -7.40
C ASP A 23 -6.45 4.92 -7.50
N ASP A 24 -5.83 5.21 -8.65
CA ASP A 24 -4.44 4.84 -8.90
C ASP A 24 -3.57 5.60 -7.90
N GLU A 25 -3.01 4.87 -6.92
CA GLU A 25 -2.19 5.47 -5.89
C GLU A 25 -0.91 6.05 -6.50
N ILE A 26 -0.69 7.36 -6.33
CA ILE A 26 0.47 8.06 -6.87
C ILE A 26 1.55 8.08 -5.79
N TYR A 27 2.67 7.42 -6.07
CA TYR A 27 3.83 7.43 -5.19
C TYR A 27 4.92 8.37 -5.69
N GLY A 28 5.82 8.78 -4.82
CA GLY A 28 6.92 9.66 -5.22
C GLY A 28 7.97 9.87 -4.15
N TYR A 29 8.97 10.67 -4.50
CA TYR A 29 10.01 11.11 -3.61
C TYR A 29 10.09 12.63 -3.58
N GLU A 30 10.46 13.17 -2.43
CA GLU A 30 10.78 14.58 -2.25
C GLU A 30 12.05 14.69 -1.40
N VAL A 31 13.01 15.50 -1.84
CA VAL A 31 14.31 15.68 -1.18
C VAL A 31 14.61 17.17 -1.05
N GLU A 32 14.92 17.60 0.16
CA GLU A 32 15.40 18.95 0.48
C GLU A 32 16.89 18.87 0.85
N CYS A 33 17.76 19.56 0.13
CA CYS A 33 19.21 19.55 0.39
C CYS A 33 19.89 20.80 -0.19
N ASN A 34 21.02 21.24 0.36
CA ASN A 34 21.77 22.37 -0.20
C ASN A 34 22.48 21.98 -1.52
N HIS A 35 23.21 20.86 -1.48
CA HIS A 35 23.89 20.27 -2.63
C HIS A 35 24.08 18.77 -2.35
N CYS A 36 23.40 17.92 -3.11
CA CYS A 36 23.42 16.48 -2.89
C CYS A 36 23.40 15.66 -4.17
N THR A 37 23.82 14.41 -4.04
CA THR A 37 23.57 13.34 -5.02
C THR A 37 22.41 12.50 -4.50
N ILE A 38 21.43 12.21 -5.36
CA ILE A 38 20.24 11.43 -5.03
C ILE A 38 20.27 10.14 -5.84
N SER A 39 20.09 9.01 -5.17
CA SER A 39 19.92 7.69 -5.78
C SER A 39 18.57 7.12 -5.37
N TYR A 40 17.75 6.70 -6.32
CA TYR A 40 16.39 6.21 -6.04
C TYR A 40 15.98 5.06 -6.96
N LEU A 41 15.03 4.23 -6.51
CA LEU A 41 14.37 3.23 -7.36
C LEU A 41 13.31 3.91 -8.25
N ASP A 42 13.47 3.77 -9.57
CA ASP A 42 12.46 4.20 -10.55
C ASP A 42 11.25 3.26 -10.59
N ALA A 43 10.22 3.63 -11.37
CA ALA A 43 9.03 2.80 -11.54
C ALA A 43 9.30 1.43 -12.17
N SER A 44 10.46 1.24 -12.80
CA SER A 44 10.91 -0.03 -13.37
C SER A 44 11.80 -0.84 -12.40
N GLN A 45 11.85 -0.46 -11.12
CA GLN A 45 12.67 -1.10 -10.10
C GLN A 45 14.17 -1.06 -10.40
N ARG A 46 14.65 0.02 -11.03
CA ARG A 46 16.07 0.26 -11.29
C ARG A 46 16.55 1.46 -10.51
N TYR A 47 17.79 1.38 -10.03
CA TYR A 47 18.43 2.51 -9.40
C TYR A 47 18.83 3.56 -10.43
N VAL A 48 18.36 4.78 -10.23
CA VAL A 48 18.75 5.97 -10.96
C VAL A 48 19.48 6.90 -10.01
N THR A 49 20.63 7.40 -10.44
CA THR A 49 21.42 8.38 -9.68
C THR A 49 21.46 9.69 -10.44
N ILE A 50 21.15 10.76 -9.73
CA ILE A 50 21.24 12.14 -10.22
C ILE A 50 22.17 12.93 -9.31
N HIS A 51 23.03 13.73 -9.93
CA HIS A 51 24.04 14.52 -9.25
C HIS A 51 23.62 15.98 -9.17
N ASP A 52 24.35 16.75 -8.36
CA ASP A 52 24.27 18.21 -8.27
C ASP A 52 22.86 18.78 -7.99
N GLN A 53 22.03 18.04 -7.25
CA GLN A 53 20.70 18.49 -6.85
C GLN A 53 20.81 19.53 -5.75
N ARG A 54 19.95 20.56 -5.80
CA ARG A 54 19.97 21.71 -4.90
C ARG A 54 18.57 22.13 -4.49
N ASN A 55 18.47 22.69 -3.30
CA ASN A 55 17.28 23.19 -2.63
C ASN A 55 16.18 22.14 -2.44
N HIS A 56 15.46 21.81 -3.50
CA HIS A 56 14.28 20.94 -3.48
C HIS A 56 14.20 20.16 -4.78
N TRP A 57 14.10 18.84 -4.66
CA TRP A 57 13.88 17.91 -5.77
C TRP A 57 12.66 17.05 -5.46
N LYS A 58 11.82 16.82 -6.47
CA LYS A 58 10.61 16.01 -6.32
C LYS A 58 10.34 15.22 -7.61
N ILE A 59 9.89 13.98 -7.45
CA ILE A 59 9.38 13.14 -8.54
C ILE A 59 8.14 12.37 -8.08
N GLU A 60 7.20 12.16 -9.00
CA GLU A 60 5.99 11.36 -8.79
C GLU A 60 5.84 10.34 -9.92
N PHE A 61 5.38 9.15 -9.58
CA PHE A 61 5.15 8.04 -10.50
C PHE A 61 3.67 7.92 -10.81
N HIS A 62 3.27 8.48 -11.94
CA HIS A 62 1.89 8.47 -12.42
C HIS A 62 1.62 7.23 -13.27
N ASN A 63 0.45 6.60 -13.10
CA ASN A 63 0.00 5.43 -13.87
C ASN A 63 0.99 4.23 -13.81
N MET A 64 1.67 4.05 -12.67
CA MET A 64 2.66 3.00 -12.46
C MET A 64 2.31 2.17 -11.24
N VAL A 65 2.51 0.85 -11.32
CA VAL A 65 2.42 -0.04 -10.16
C VAL A 65 3.75 -0.01 -9.42
N ILE A 66 3.76 0.56 -8.22
CA ILE A 66 4.94 0.63 -7.36
C ILE A 66 4.84 -0.44 -6.29
N TYR A 67 5.89 -1.23 -6.11
CA TYR A 67 6.01 -2.25 -5.06
C TYR A 67 6.98 -1.80 -3.98
N ASP A 68 8.15 -1.33 -4.40
CA ASP A 68 9.19 -0.87 -3.51
C ASP A 68 9.60 0.55 -3.86
N LEU A 69 9.72 1.35 -2.80
CA LEU A 69 10.28 2.68 -2.82
C LEU A 69 11.56 2.67 -2.00
N HIS A 70 12.61 3.22 -2.57
CA HIS A 70 13.89 3.39 -1.89
C HIS A 70 14.58 4.62 -2.46
N VAL A 71 14.98 5.52 -1.57
CA VAL A 71 15.69 6.75 -1.93
C VAL A 71 16.79 7.02 -0.92
N THR A 72 17.93 7.40 -1.44
CA THR A 72 19.13 7.80 -0.71
C THR A 72 19.58 9.16 -1.21
N ALA A 73 19.87 10.07 -0.30
CA ALA A 73 20.47 11.37 -0.60
C ALA A 73 21.77 11.53 0.20
N ASN A 74 22.85 11.87 -0.49
CA ASN A 74 24.18 12.06 0.09
C ASN A 74 24.64 13.51 -0.13
N THR A 75 25.12 14.18 0.92
CA THR A 75 25.68 15.53 0.78
C THR A 75 26.87 15.51 -0.17
N SER A 76 26.92 16.50 -1.07
CA SER A 76 28.07 16.73 -1.95
C SER A 76 28.95 17.89 -1.43
N SER A 77 28.50 18.59 -0.38
CA SER A 77 29.22 19.70 0.25
C SER A 77 29.80 19.33 1.61
N ALA A 78 31.04 19.72 1.87
CA ALA A 78 31.68 19.62 3.19
C ALA A 78 31.05 20.56 4.25
N SER A 79 30.37 21.63 3.81
CA SER A 79 29.56 22.51 4.64
C SER A 79 28.18 21.87 4.87
N GLY A 80 28.12 20.91 5.78
CA GLY A 80 26.93 20.10 6.06
C GLY A 80 25.64 20.91 6.21
N GLY A 81 24.71 20.71 5.30
CA GLY A 81 23.32 21.10 5.44
C GLY A 81 22.48 19.89 5.86
N ILE A 82 21.39 20.11 6.58
CA ILE A 82 20.43 19.03 6.87
C ILE A 82 19.78 18.62 5.56
N ILE A 83 19.96 17.35 5.19
CA ILE A 83 19.23 16.69 4.12
C ILE A 83 17.92 16.20 4.71
N LYS A 84 16.81 16.40 4.01
CA LYS A 84 15.53 15.76 4.32
C LYS A 84 15.07 14.96 3.13
N VAL A 85 14.60 13.74 3.39
CA VAL A 85 14.09 12.83 2.37
C VAL A 85 12.70 12.37 2.78
N HIS A 86 11.77 12.44 1.85
CA HIS A 86 10.38 12.10 2.03
C HIS A 86 9.93 11.10 0.97
N ILE A 87 9.13 10.12 1.39
CA ILE A 87 8.35 9.27 0.49
C ILE A 87 6.92 9.80 0.48
N LEU A 88 6.38 9.97 -0.71
CA LEU A 88 5.06 10.53 -0.96
C LEU A 88 4.07 9.44 -1.35
N LYS A 89 2.83 9.58 -0.90
CA LYS A 89 1.64 8.86 -1.38
C LYS A 89 0.50 9.85 -1.54
N ASN A 90 -0.06 9.94 -2.74
CA ASN A 90 -1.12 10.89 -3.12
C ASN A 90 -0.79 12.32 -2.67
N GLY A 91 0.45 12.75 -2.93
CA GLY A 91 0.98 14.06 -2.54
C GLY A 91 1.30 14.24 -1.05
N SER A 92 0.95 13.29 -0.18
CA SER A 92 1.20 13.35 1.26
C SER A 92 2.50 12.63 1.66
N ARG A 93 3.27 13.22 2.58
CA ARG A 93 4.50 12.62 3.12
C ARG A 93 4.15 11.46 4.07
N ILE A 94 4.37 10.22 3.62
CA ILE A 94 4.12 9.00 4.43
C ILE A 94 5.33 8.55 5.22
N MET A 95 6.53 8.91 4.77
CA MET A 95 7.78 8.70 5.50
C MET A 95 8.66 9.93 5.35
N SER A 96 9.37 10.27 6.42
CA SER A 96 10.28 11.42 6.47
C SER A 96 11.51 11.06 7.29
N ARG A 97 12.69 11.32 6.76
CA ARG A 97 13.98 11.16 7.44
C ARG A 97 14.86 12.37 7.17
N SER A 98 15.76 12.65 8.10
CA SER A 98 16.72 13.74 7.95
C SER A 98 18.03 13.42 8.65
N ASP A 99 19.13 13.86 8.06
CA ASP A 99 20.50 13.70 8.56
C ASP A 99 21.39 14.79 7.92
N ASN A 100 22.63 14.92 8.35
CA ASN A 100 23.58 15.94 7.88
C ASN A 100 24.56 15.41 6.82
N SER A 101 24.64 14.09 6.63
CA SER A 101 25.61 13.47 5.72
C SER A 101 24.95 12.57 4.69
N SER A 102 24.18 11.58 5.13
CA SER A 102 23.52 10.61 4.26
C SER A 102 22.18 10.20 4.85
N VAL A 103 21.13 10.29 4.03
CA VAL A 103 19.77 9.92 4.42
C VAL A 103 19.27 8.86 3.47
N THR A 104 18.88 7.71 4.01
CA THR A 104 18.18 6.66 3.27
C THR A 104 16.82 6.40 3.89
N THR A 105 15.80 6.24 3.06
CA THR A 105 14.47 5.77 3.48
C THR A 105 13.87 4.87 2.43
N SER A 106 13.06 3.90 2.88
CA SER A 106 12.38 2.95 2.01
C SER A 106 10.97 2.67 2.50
N TYR A 107 10.10 2.28 1.58
CA TYR A 107 8.72 1.93 1.86
C TYR A 107 8.29 0.81 0.91
N ASN A 108 7.67 -0.23 1.46
CA ASN A 108 7.04 -1.28 0.66
C ASN A 108 5.59 -0.86 0.46
N ALA A 109 5.22 -0.55 -0.78
CA ALA A 109 3.85 -0.24 -1.12
C ALA A 109 2.98 -1.49 -0.91
N PRO A 110 1.82 -1.36 -0.23
CA PRO A 110 0.89 -2.47 -0.12
C PRO A 110 0.47 -2.83 -1.55
N SER A 111 0.86 -4.01 -2.02
CA SER A 111 0.28 -4.53 -3.24
C SER A 111 -1.24 -4.58 -3.03
N SER A 112 -2.03 -4.22 -4.03
CA SER A 112 -3.50 -4.38 -3.99
C SER A 112 -3.94 -5.85 -3.84
N GLY A 113 -2.99 -6.79 -3.84
CA GLY A 113 -3.15 -8.21 -3.48
C GLY A 113 -2.55 -8.61 -2.12
N SER A 114 -2.04 -7.67 -1.33
CA SER A 114 -1.68 -7.90 0.06
C SER A 114 -3.00 -8.05 0.81
N SER A 115 -3.51 -9.29 0.83
CA SER A 115 -4.56 -9.73 1.72
C SER A 115 -4.37 -8.98 3.03
N LYS A 116 -5.37 -8.18 3.44
CA LYS A 116 -5.58 -7.86 4.87
C LYS A 116 -5.14 -9.11 5.57
N GLN A 117 -4.04 -9.06 6.32
CA GLN A 117 -3.50 -10.22 7.01
C GLN A 117 -4.68 -10.69 7.84
N HIS A 118 -5.40 -11.68 7.32
CA HIS A 118 -6.70 -12.04 7.83
C HIS A 118 -6.28 -12.67 9.11
N SER A 119 -6.40 -11.93 10.22
CA SER A 119 -5.93 -12.35 11.53
C SER A 119 -6.41 -13.77 11.67
N THR A 120 -5.51 -14.74 11.43
CA THR A 120 -5.91 -16.13 11.37
C THR A 120 -6.31 -16.37 12.79
N SER A 121 -7.63 -16.44 13.02
CA SER A 121 -8.19 -16.47 14.36
C SER A 121 -7.40 -17.54 15.09
N THR A 122 -6.74 -17.16 16.18
CA THR A 122 -6.03 -18.14 17.00
C THR A 122 -7.01 -19.06 17.69
N LEU A 123 -8.32 -18.97 17.42
CA LEU A 123 -9.41 -19.71 18.05
C LEU A 123 -10.10 -20.63 17.04
N CYS A 124 -10.49 -21.81 17.50
CA CYS A 124 -11.11 -22.87 16.72
C CYS A 124 -12.39 -22.44 15.97
N GLY A 125 -13.23 -21.61 16.59
CA GLY A 125 -14.46 -21.09 16.00
C GLY A 125 -15.58 -22.11 15.74
N ALA A 126 -15.33 -23.41 15.87
CA ALA A 126 -16.33 -24.45 15.57
C ALA A 126 -17.54 -24.40 16.53
N PRO A 127 -18.77 -24.66 16.04
CA PRO A 127 -19.96 -24.65 16.87
C PRO A 127 -19.90 -25.75 17.93
N THR A 128 -20.17 -25.38 19.17
CA THR A 128 -20.28 -26.29 20.30
C THR A 128 -21.72 -26.81 20.43
N GLN A 129 -21.91 -27.94 21.11
CA GLN A 129 -23.25 -28.49 21.39
C GLN A 129 -24.16 -27.53 22.19
N LYS A 130 -23.58 -26.53 22.87
CA LYS A 130 -24.31 -25.49 23.60
C LYS A 130 -24.64 -24.26 22.74
N GLY A 131 -24.37 -24.30 21.44
CA GLY A 131 -24.66 -23.24 20.48
C GLY A 131 -23.63 -22.11 20.39
N GLY A 132 -22.62 -22.07 21.25
CA GLY A 132 -21.51 -21.09 21.19
C GLY A 132 -20.35 -21.53 20.29
N SER A 133 -19.44 -20.62 19.95
CA SER A 133 -18.23 -20.93 19.17
C SER A 133 -17.07 -21.38 20.06
N CYS A 134 -16.30 -22.36 19.57
CA CYS A 134 -15.17 -22.92 20.30
C CYS A 134 -14.03 -21.91 20.44
N GLN A 135 -13.71 -21.55 21.69
CA GLN A 135 -12.66 -20.58 22.02
C GLN A 135 -11.28 -21.23 22.26
N ARG A 136 -11.09 -22.49 21.87
CA ARG A 136 -9.80 -23.17 22.05
C ARG A 136 -8.77 -22.62 21.08
N LYS A 137 -7.54 -22.41 21.58
CA LYS A 137 -6.45 -21.91 20.74
C LYS A 137 -5.98 -22.93 19.70
N VAL A 138 -5.67 -22.47 18.49
CA VAL A 138 -5.14 -23.24 17.36
C VAL A 138 -3.96 -22.50 16.73
N SER A 139 -2.96 -23.25 16.27
CA SER A 139 -1.81 -22.70 15.57
C SER A 139 -2.12 -22.59 14.09
N GLY A 140 -2.33 -21.37 13.58
CA GLY A 140 -2.52 -21.11 12.14
C GLY A 140 -3.96 -21.05 11.63
N GLY A 141 -4.95 -20.91 12.53
CA GLY A 141 -6.37 -20.92 12.17
C GLY A 141 -6.94 -22.33 11.98
N GLY A 142 -8.25 -22.43 11.75
CA GLY A 142 -8.96 -23.71 11.56
C GLY A 142 -9.55 -24.30 12.84
N ARG A 143 -9.69 -25.63 12.90
CA ARG A 143 -10.36 -26.31 14.02
C ARG A 143 -9.37 -26.95 14.99
N CYS A 144 -9.74 -27.02 16.28
CA CYS A 144 -8.93 -27.71 17.28
C CYS A 144 -9.08 -29.23 17.19
N TRP A 145 -8.22 -29.97 17.89
CA TRP A 145 -8.22 -31.44 17.90
C TRP A 145 -9.52 -32.11 18.37
N GLN A 146 -10.39 -31.38 19.06
CA GLN A 146 -11.74 -31.82 19.46
C GLN A 146 -12.78 -31.68 18.34
N HIS A 147 -12.48 -30.88 17.33
CA HIS A 147 -13.35 -30.55 16.22
C HIS A 147 -12.62 -30.86 14.90
N LYS A 148 -12.16 -32.10 14.71
CA LYS A 148 -11.61 -32.49 13.42
C LYS A 148 -12.70 -32.44 12.33
#